data_AF-A0A1G0R842-F1
#
_entry.id   AF-A0A1G0R842-F1
#
_cell.length_a   1.000
_cell.length_b   1.000
_cell.length_c   1.000
_cell.angle_alpha   90.00
_cell.angle_beta   90.00
_cell.angle_gamma   90.00
#
_symmetry.space_group_name_H-M   'P 1'
#
loop_
_entity.id
_entity.type
_entity.pdbx_description
1 polymer ?
#
loop_
_entity_poly.entity_id
_entity_poly.type
_entity_poly.pdbx_seq_one_letter_code
_entity_poly.pdbx_strand_id
1 'polypeptide(L)'
;MHSSIGQILSPLLQNILATVLGLIYVFTVVGIMDYLVKKGFPQDLSRKIVHIAAGSWLIFWIIYDHTHWSKYLNILPAFLWTVLLLIKGFFAKPDDEAVKTMTRTGDRKELLKGPLFFTIVMDIMGTIFFYQPVAMTSMGLLGCGDGLAPVFGKKYGKHKYNIVTEKSIEGSLAFLIFGIFGAAVFHLILSGEVEITKLMLCAVVATIVEALSPKDIDNFLIPITCLIFYQLY
;
A
#
# COMPACT_ATOMS: atom_id res chain seq x y z
N MET A 1 3.22 36.81 0.08
CA MET A 1 4.69 36.89 0.17
C MET A 1 5.23 35.56 0.66
N HIS A 2 5.52 34.62 -0.25
CA HIS A 2 6.33 33.45 0.07
C HIS A 2 7.75 33.78 -0.36
N SER A 3 8.60 33.95 0.64
CA SER A 3 10.00 34.30 0.53
C SER A 3 10.75 33.29 -0.35
N SER A 4 11.49 33.87 -1.28
CA SER A 4 12.52 33.31 -2.14
C SER A 4 13.64 32.60 -1.35
N ILE A 5 13.34 31.45 -0.77
CA ILE A 5 14.37 30.44 -0.50
C ILE A 5 14.52 29.70 -1.82
N GLY A 6 15.60 30.01 -2.55
CA GLY A 6 15.84 29.52 -3.90
C GLY A 6 15.62 28.02 -4.01
N GLN A 7 14.97 27.58 -5.09
CA GLN A 7 15.00 26.17 -5.48
C GLN A 7 16.47 25.81 -5.75
N ILE A 8 17.15 25.24 -4.75
CA ILE A 8 18.55 24.79 -4.84
C ILE A 8 18.71 23.72 -5.93
N LEU A 9 17.61 23.04 -6.28
CA LEU A 9 17.54 21.97 -7.26
C LEU A 9 16.47 22.31 -8.31
N SER A 10 16.73 21.95 -9.58
CA SER A 10 15.68 22.02 -10.60
C SER A 10 14.53 21.04 -10.27
N PRO A 11 13.28 21.32 -10.66
CA PRO A 11 12.14 20.42 -10.41
C PRO A 11 12.38 18.98 -10.90
N LEU A 12 13.09 18.83 -12.02
CA LEU A 12 13.50 17.53 -12.55
C LEU A 12 14.44 16.80 -11.58
N LEU A 13 15.50 17.47 -11.12
CA LEU A 13 16.49 16.87 -10.23
C LEU A 13 15.88 16.52 -8.87
N GLN A 14 15.03 17.38 -8.31
CA GLN A 14 14.27 17.11 -7.09
C GLN A 14 13.41 15.84 -7.23
N ASN A 15 12.63 15.73 -8.31
CA ASN A 15 11.78 14.57 -8.57
C ASN A 15 12.58 13.28 -8.81
N ILE A 16 13.74 13.36 -9.47
CA ILE A 16 14.66 12.22 -9.63
C ILE A 16 15.18 11.78 -8.26
N LEU A 17 15.64 12.71 -7.41
CA LEU A 17 16.13 12.36 -6.08
C LEU A 17 15.04 11.72 -5.21
N ALA A 18 13.82 12.27 -5.25
CA ALA A 18 12.67 11.68 -4.56
C ALA A 18 12.36 10.26 -5.06
N THR A 19 12.47 10.02 -6.38
CA THR A 19 12.30 8.69 -6.99
C THR A 19 13.38 7.72 -6.51
N VAL A 20 14.65 8.14 -6.52
CA VAL A 20 15.79 7.33 -6.07
C VAL A 20 15.65 6.96 -4.60
N LEU A 21 15.23 7.91 -3.74
CA LEU A 21 14.97 7.64 -2.32
C LEU A 21 13.83 6.62 -2.15
N GLY A 22 12.73 6.76 -2.89
CA GLY A 22 11.63 5.80 -2.88
C GLY A 22 12.06 4.40 -3.33
N LEU A 23 12.89 4.31 -4.38
CA LEU A 23 13.49 3.04 -4.82
C LEU A 23 14.36 2.42 -3.73
N ILE A 24 15.32 3.19 -3.19
CA ILE A 24 16.20 2.70 -2.12
C ILE A 24 15.36 2.19 -0.96
N TYR A 25 14.34 2.92 -0.53
CA TYR A 25 13.46 2.51 0.55
C TYR A 25 12.77 1.16 0.29
N VAL A 26 12.04 1.04 -0.83
CA VAL A 26 11.27 -0.18 -1.12
C VAL A 26 12.20 -1.39 -1.26
N PHE A 27 13.27 -1.26 -2.04
CA PHE A 27 14.23 -2.36 -2.24
C PHE A 27 14.99 -2.72 -0.96
N THR A 28 15.33 -1.74 -0.12
CA THR A 28 15.99 -1.99 1.17
C THR A 28 15.07 -2.75 2.11
N VAL A 29 13.79 -2.37 2.24
CA VAL A 29 12.85 -3.09 3.10
C VAL A 29 12.69 -4.53 2.65
N VAL A 30 12.51 -4.76 1.34
CA VAL A 30 12.39 -6.13 0.81
C VAL A 30 13.68 -6.92 1.03
N GLY A 31 14.85 -6.33 0.77
CA GLY A 31 16.14 -7.00 0.99
C GLY A 31 16.40 -7.36 2.46
N ILE A 32 16.06 -6.46 3.40
CA ILE A 32 16.14 -6.74 4.84
C ILE A 32 15.17 -7.86 5.22
N MET A 33 13.95 -7.84 4.71
CA MET A 33 12.94 -8.85 5.01
C MET A 33 13.31 -10.23 4.43
N ASP A 34 13.85 -10.29 3.22
CA ASP A 34 14.37 -11.52 2.63
C ASP A 34 15.53 -12.09 3.46
N TYR A 35 16.49 -11.25 3.85
CA TYR A 35 17.58 -11.65 4.73
C TYR A 35 17.08 -12.22 6.06
N LEU A 36 16.10 -11.57 6.70
CA LEU A 36 15.54 -12.03 7.96
C LEU A 36 14.74 -13.32 7.81
N VAL A 37 13.98 -13.49 6.72
CA VAL A 37 13.27 -14.76 6.41
C VAL A 37 14.28 -15.90 6.25
N LYS A 38 15.40 -15.68 5.56
CA LYS A 38 16.51 -16.66 5.46
C LYS A 38 17.11 -17.03 6.82
N LYS A 39 16.98 -16.17 7.83
CA LYS A 39 17.42 -16.40 9.22
C LYS A 39 16.32 -16.97 10.12
N GLY A 40 15.17 -17.34 9.58
CA GLY A 40 14.06 -17.96 10.31
C GLY A 40 12.95 -17.00 10.74
N PHE A 41 12.95 -15.76 10.27
CA PHE A 41 11.84 -14.85 10.51
C PHE A 41 10.56 -15.34 9.80
N PRO A 42 9.37 -15.26 10.44
CA PRO A 42 8.15 -15.79 9.85
C PRO A 42 7.78 -15.10 8.52
N GLN A 43 7.68 -15.89 7.45
CA GLN A 43 7.31 -15.43 6.11
C GLN A 43 5.96 -14.69 6.07
N ASP A 44 4.96 -15.18 6.82
CA ASP A 44 3.66 -14.50 6.95
C ASP A 44 3.79 -13.06 7.46
N LEU A 45 4.68 -12.83 8.43
CA LEU A 45 4.88 -11.51 9.02
C LEU A 45 5.73 -10.63 8.09
N SER A 46 6.74 -11.20 7.44
CA SER A 46 7.56 -10.54 6.42
C SER A 46 6.69 -9.95 5.32
N ARG A 47 5.75 -10.74 4.78
CA ARG A 47 4.78 -10.29 3.76
C ARG A 47 3.97 -9.09 4.22
N LYS A 48 3.53 -9.07 5.48
CA LYS A 48 2.75 -7.95 6.03
C LYS A 48 3.60 -6.69 6.27
N ILE A 49 4.86 -6.85 6.67
CA ILE A 49 5.80 -5.71 6.76
C ILE A 49 6.08 -5.13 5.38
N VAL A 50 6.39 -5.97 4.39
CA VAL A 50 6.61 -5.54 3.00
C VAL A 50 5.37 -4.85 2.43
N HIS A 51 4.17 -5.36 2.70
CA HIS A 51 2.90 -4.76 2.28
C HIS A 51 2.70 -3.34 2.85
N ILE A 52 2.86 -3.16 4.16
CA ILE A 52 2.71 -1.87 4.83
C ILE A 52 3.78 -0.88 4.33
N ALA A 53 5.02 -1.36 4.17
CA ALA A 53 6.11 -0.54 3.68
C ALA A 53 5.90 -0.11 2.23
N ALA A 54 5.51 -1.05 1.35
CA ALA A 54 5.14 -0.73 -0.02
C ALA A 54 4.02 0.32 -0.06
N GLY A 55 2.96 0.17 0.74
CA GLY A 55 1.89 1.18 0.85
C GLY A 55 2.37 2.55 1.35
N SER A 56 3.39 2.57 2.22
CA SER A 56 3.98 3.78 2.79
C SER A 56 4.88 4.57 1.85
N TRP A 57 5.13 4.07 0.63
CA TRP A 57 5.93 4.76 -0.39
C TRP A 57 5.41 6.17 -0.73
N LEU A 58 4.11 6.40 -0.54
CA LEU A 58 3.46 7.69 -0.75
C LEU A 58 4.05 8.81 0.12
N ILE A 59 4.69 8.48 1.26
CA ILE A 59 5.39 9.48 2.09
C ILE A 59 6.43 10.27 1.30
N PHE A 60 7.08 9.65 0.30
CA PHE A 60 8.08 10.34 -0.53
C PHE A 60 7.47 11.43 -1.42
N TRP A 61 6.14 11.48 -1.59
CA TRP A 61 5.47 12.51 -2.37
C TRP A 61 5.71 13.92 -1.82
N ILE A 62 5.98 14.08 -0.51
CA ILE A 62 6.33 15.38 0.09
C ILE A 62 7.58 16.02 -0.54
N ILE A 63 8.47 15.20 -1.12
CA ILE A 63 9.71 15.66 -1.74
C ILE A 63 9.48 16.05 -3.21
N TYR A 64 8.38 15.63 -3.83
CA TYR A 64 8.15 15.91 -5.25
C TYR A 64 7.71 17.35 -5.52
N ASP A 65 8.18 17.92 -6.62
CA ASP A 65 7.56 19.08 -7.26
C ASP A 65 6.38 18.61 -8.13
N HIS A 66 5.17 19.01 -7.74
CA HIS A 66 3.92 18.59 -8.39
C HIS A 66 3.58 19.35 -9.69
N THR A 67 4.29 20.45 -9.97
CA THR A 67 4.05 21.30 -11.14
C THR A 67 4.77 20.77 -12.39
N HIS A 68 5.84 19.99 -12.18
CA HIS A 68 6.62 19.41 -13.27
C HIS A 68 6.12 18.02 -13.69
N TRP A 69 6.18 17.70 -15.00
CA TRP A 69 5.72 16.42 -15.53
C TRP A 69 6.45 15.21 -14.92
N SER A 70 7.69 15.42 -14.48
CA SER A 70 8.50 14.35 -13.87
C SER A 70 7.98 13.87 -12.52
N LYS A 71 6.89 14.44 -11.99
CA LYS A 71 6.15 13.86 -10.87
C LYS A 71 5.72 12.42 -11.14
N TYR A 72 5.46 12.06 -12.39
CA TYR A 72 5.09 10.68 -12.77
C TYR A 72 6.23 9.67 -12.59
N LEU A 73 7.48 10.12 -12.37
CA LEU A 73 8.55 9.21 -11.94
C LEU A 73 8.26 8.56 -10.58
N ASN A 74 7.34 9.12 -9.79
CA ASN A 74 6.91 8.52 -8.53
C ASN A 74 6.53 7.05 -8.71
N ILE A 75 5.77 6.67 -9.74
CA ILE A 75 5.31 5.28 -9.88
C ILE A 75 6.43 4.26 -10.14
N LEU A 76 7.68 4.69 -10.40
CA LEU A 76 8.75 3.79 -10.80
C LEU A 76 9.00 2.62 -9.84
N PRO A 77 9.01 2.76 -8.49
CA PRO A 77 9.11 1.63 -7.58
C PRO A 77 7.94 0.64 -7.78
N ALA A 78 6.70 1.12 -7.83
CA ALA A 78 5.52 0.28 -8.02
C ALA A 78 5.55 -0.43 -9.38
N PHE A 79 5.84 0.31 -10.45
CA PHE A 79 5.93 -0.20 -11.80
C PHE A 79 6.97 -1.31 -11.96
N LEU A 80 8.18 -1.11 -11.40
CA LEU A 80 9.23 -2.15 -11.42
C LEU A 80 8.77 -3.41 -10.70
N TRP A 81 8.06 -3.27 -9.57
CA TRP A 81 7.47 -4.40 -8.85
C TRP A 81 6.33 -5.05 -9.62
N THR A 82 5.46 -4.29 -10.28
CA THR A 82 4.41 -4.81 -11.18
C THR A 82 5.04 -5.70 -12.26
N VAL A 83 6.07 -5.20 -12.96
CA VAL A 83 6.79 -5.96 -14.01
C VAL A 83 7.47 -7.20 -13.41
N LEU A 84 8.14 -7.07 -12.27
CA LEU A 84 8.82 -8.17 -11.62
C LEU A 84 7.85 -9.26 -11.17
N LEU A 85 6.71 -8.90 -10.58
CA LEU A 85 5.66 -9.84 -10.16
C LEU A 85 5.03 -10.56 -11.35
N LEU A 86 4.82 -9.88 -12.48
CA LEU A 86 4.39 -10.51 -13.72
C LEU A 86 5.40 -11.55 -14.21
N ILE A 87 6.68 -11.15 -14.35
CA ILE A 87 7.74 -12.04 -14.80
C ILE A 87 7.86 -13.25 -13.87
N LYS A 88 7.92 -13.02 -12.55
CA LYS A 88 8.08 -14.10 -11.57
C LYS A 88 6.83 -14.99 -11.49
N GLY A 89 5.64 -14.41 -11.51
CA GLY A 89 4.40 -15.16 -11.50
C GLY A 89 4.24 -16.08 -12.72
N PHE A 90 4.65 -15.62 -13.91
CA PHE A 90 4.55 -16.42 -15.14
C PHE A 90 5.74 -17.34 -15.41
N PHE A 91 6.94 -17.04 -14.90
CA PHE A 91 8.16 -17.76 -15.30
C PHE A 91 9.08 -18.23 -14.15
N ALA A 92 8.86 -17.80 -12.90
CA ALA A 92 9.75 -18.23 -11.80
C ALA A 92 9.67 -19.72 -11.52
N LYS A 93 10.79 -20.28 -11.06
CA LYS A 93 10.86 -21.63 -10.52
C LYS A 93 10.34 -21.64 -9.07
N PRO A 94 9.92 -22.81 -8.52
CA PRO A 94 9.44 -22.90 -7.14
C PRO A 94 10.46 -22.49 -6.07
N ASP A 95 11.75 -22.55 -6.38
CA ASP A 95 12.85 -22.20 -5.48
C ASP A 95 13.25 -20.71 -5.51
N ASP A 96 12.60 -19.90 -6.34
CA ASP A 96 12.84 -18.47 -6.47
C ASP A 96 12.58 -17.71 -5.16
N GLU A 97 13.42 -16.73 -4.86
CA GLU A 97 13.36 -15.95 -3.63
C GLU A 97 12.05 -15.16 -3.49
N ALA A 98 11.55 -14.56 -4.58
CA ALA A 98 10.29 -13.82 -4.54
C ALA A 98 9.11 -14.76 -4.24
N VAL A 99 9.14 -15.99 -4.76
CA VAL A 99 8.13 -17.01 -4.48
C VAL A 99 8.18 -17.39 -2.99
N LYS A 100 9.38 -17.63 -2.45
CA LYS A 100 9.59 -17.96 -1.03
C LYS A 100 9.28 -16.84 -0.06
N THR A 101 9.38 -15.58 -0.46
CA THR A 101 9.20 -14.46 0.46
C THR A 101 7.79 -13.86 0.35
N MET A 102 7.13 -13.94 -0.80
CA MET A 102 5.89 -13.20 -1.07
C MET A 102 4.62 -14.04 -1.27
N THR A 103 4.71 -15.37 -1.30
CA THR A 103 3.53 -16.27 -1.45
C THR A 103 3.12 -16.91 -0.11
N ARG A 104 1.91 -17.48 0.00
CA ARG A 104 1.46 -18.24 1.19
C ARG A 104 1.80 -19.73 1.08
N THR A 105 1.60 -20.30 -0.12
CA THR A 105 1.71 -21.75 -0.35
C THR A 105 2.97 -22.17 -1.08
N GLY A 106 3.77 -21.21 -1.55
CA GLY A 106 4.87 -21.46 -2.48
C GLY A 106 4.43 -21.54 -3.94
N ASP A 107 3.14 -21.40 -4.25
CA ASP A 107 2.68 -21.26 -5.63
C ASP A 107 3.00 -19.85 -6.16
N ARG A 108 3.92 -19.79 -7.13
CA ARG A 108 4.29 -18.56 -7.85
C ARG A 108 3.09 -17.80 -8.42
N LYS A 109 1.98 -18.45 -8.76
CA LYS A 109 0.77 -17.79 -9.26
C LYS A 109 0.13 -16.87 -8.23
N GLU A 110 0.40 -17.05 -6.93
CA GLU A 110 -0.04 -16.10 -5.91
C GLU A 110 0.59 -14.72 -6.09
N LEU A 111 1.75 -14.61 -6.72
CA LEU A 111 2.36 -13.32 -7.06
C LEU A 111 1.48 -12.51 -8.01
N LEU A 112 0.68 -13.18 -8.84
CA LEU A 112 -0.24 -12.56 -9.82
C LEU A 112 -1.61 -12.18 -9.21
N LYS A 113 -1.78 -12.32 -7.90
CA LYS A 113 -3.01 -11.98 -7.17
C LYS A 113 -2.79 -10.73 -6.32
N GLY A 114 -3.01 -10.82 -5.00
CA GLY A 114 -2.91 -9.71 -4.07
C GLY A 114 -1.66 -8.83 -4.25
N PRO A 115 -0.43 -9.40 -4.33
CA PRO A 115 0.78 -8.61 -4.57
C PRO A 115 0.72 -7.76 -5.86
N LEU A 116 0.35 -8.37 -7.00
CA LEU A 116 0.23 -7.66 -8.27
C LEU A 116 -0.91 -6.64 -8.25
N PHE A 117 -2.05 -6.99 -7.66
CA PHE A 117 -3.19 -6.07 -7.56
C PHE A 117 -2.84 -4.84 -6.72
N PHE A 118 -2.10 -5.03 -5.64
CA PHE A 118 -1.60 -3.95 -4.80
C PHE A 118 -0.67 -3.00 -5.58
N THR A 119 0.29 -3.52 -6.35
CA THR A 119 1.20 -2.65 -7.12
C THR A 119 0.48 -1.94 -8.26
N ILE A 120 -0.50 -2.57 -8.90
CA ILE A 120 -1.38 -1.90 -9.88
C ILE A 120 -2.14 -0.75 -9.22
N VAL A 121 -2.68 -0.94 -8.01
CA VAL A 121 -3.36 0.13 -7.28
C VAL A 121 -2.39 1.26 -6.94
N MET A 122 -1.16 0.96 -6.51
CA MET A 122 -0.14 1.98 -6.30
C MET A 122 0.15 2.78 -7.58
N ASP A 123 0.28 2.10 -8.73
CA ASP A 123 0.48 2.73 -10.03
C ASP A 123 -0.70 3.66 -10.39
N ILE A 124 -1.94 3.23 -10.17
CA ILE A 124 -3.15 4.05 -10.39
C ILE A 124 -3.19 5.26 -9.45
N MET A 125 -2.91 5.07 -8.16
CA MET A 125 -2.91 6.16 -7.19
C MET A 125 -1.81 7.18 -7.47
N GLY A 126 -0.61 6.72 -7.87
CA GLY A 126 0.51 7.59 -8.20
C GLY A 126 0.46 8.24 -9.58
N THR A 127 -0.44 7.80 -10.47
CA THR A 127 -0.67 8.43 -11.77
C THR A 127 -1.90 9.34 -11.76
N ILE A 128 -3.08 8.79 -11.47
CA ILE A 128 -4.37 9.48 -11.63
C ILE A 128 -4.67 10.36 -10.41
N PHE A 129 -4.39 9.85 -9.21
CA PHE A 129 -4.76 10.47 -7.94
C PHE A 129 -3.55 11.02 -7.17
N PHE A 130 -2.48 11.34 -7.90
CA PHE A 130 -1.24 11.84 -7.30
C PHE A 130 -1.51 13.09 -6.46
N TYR A 131 -1.03 13.06 -5.22
CA TYR A 131 -1.23 14.11 -4.20
C TYR A 131 -2.70 14.39 -3.82
N GLN A 132 -3.65 13.55 -4.21
CA GLN A 132 -5.06 13.74 -3.85
C GLN A 132 -5.41 13.04 -2.51
N PRO A 133 -6.28 13.65 -1.70
CA PRO A 133 -6.77 13.07 -0.43
C PRO A 133 -7.30 11.64 -0.55
N VAL A 134 -7.93 11.31 -1.69
CA VAL A 134 -8.43 9.96 -1.96
C VAL A 134 -7.33 8.91 -2.06
N ALA A 135 -6.15 9.26 -2.61
CA ALA A 135 -5.00 8.35 -2.64
C ALA A 135 -4.45 8.12 -1.23
N MET A 136 -4.38 9.18 -0.42
CA MET A 136 -3.92 9.11 0.96
C MET A 136 -4.84 8.20 1.81
N THR A 137 -6.15 8.36 1.68
CA THR A 137 -7.11 7.49 2.37
C THR A 137 -7.07 6.05 1.84
N SER A 138 -7.07 5.87 0.51
CA SER A 138 -7.02 4.54 -0.11
C SER A 138 -5.79 3.76 0.32
N MET A 139 -4.61 4.38 0.25
CA MET A 139 -3.35 3.75 0.64
C MET A 139 -3.21 3.59 2.15
N GLY A 140 -3.83 4.45 2.97
CA GLY A 140 -3.88 4.26 4.42
C GLY A 140 -4.69 3.03 4.80
N LEU A 141 -5.90 2.89 4.24
CA LEU A 141 -6.77 1.73 4.48
C LEU A 141 -6.17 0.45 3.89
N LEU A 142 -5.71 0.50 2.64
CA LEU A 142 -5.16 -0.68 1.96
C LEU A 142 -3.76 -1.05 2.46
N GLY A 143 -2.90 -0.09 2.76
CA GLY A 143 -1.54 -0.34 3.25
C GLY A 143 -1.52 -0.75 4.72
N CYS A 144 -2.04 0.12 5.60
CA CYS A 144 -1.98 -0.10 7.05
C CYS A 144 -3.13 -0.97 7.55
N GLY A 145 -4.36 -0.69 7.12
CA GLY A 145 -5.54 -1.46 7.52
C GLY A 145 -5.45 -2.94 7.10
N ASP A 146 -5.37 -3.22 5.80
CA ASP A 146 -5.25 -4.61 5.28
C ASP A 146 -3.93 -5.29 5.71
N GLY A 147 -2.86 -4.50 5.85
CA GLY A 147 -1.59 -4.98 6.36
C GLY A 147 -1.71 -5.61 7.75
N LEU A 148 -2.41 -4.94 8.67
CA LEU A 148 -2.49 -5.32 10.08
C LEU A 148 -3.72 -6.16 10.44
N ALA A 149 -4.81 -6.09 9.67
CA ALA A 149 -6.03 -6.84 9.96
C ALA A 149 -5.80 -8.35 10.13
N PRO A 150 -5.05 -9.05 9.26
CA PRO A 150 -4.77 -10.48 9.45
C PRO A 150 -3.82 -10.77 10.62
N VAL A 151 -2.92 -9.83 10.98
CA VAL A 151 -2.02 -9.99 12.13
C VAL A 151 -2.83 -10.03 13.43
N PHE A 152 -3.73 -9.06 13.60
CA PHE A 152 -4.61 -9.00 14.76
C PHE A 152 -5.68 -10.09 14.72
N GLY A 153 -6.26 -10.40 13.56
CA GLY A 153 -7.24 -11.46 13.39
C GLY A 153 -6.68 -12.86 13.69
N LYS A 154 -5.38 -13.11 13.41
CA LYS A 154 -4.70 -14.36 13.76
C LYS A 154 -4.34 -14.43 15.24
N LYS A 155 -3.86 -13.33 15.82
CA LYS A 155 -3.36 -13.30 17.21
C LYS A 155 -4.46 -13.15 18.27
N TYR A 156 -5.48 -12.34 17.98
CA TYR A 156 -6.52 -11.95 18.94
C TYR A 156 -7.94 -12.32 18.48
N GLY A 157 -8.09 -12.88 17.28
CA GLY A 157 -9.41 -13.13 16.70
C GLY A 157 -10.18 -14.23 17.43
N LYS A 158 -11.07 -13.85 18.34
CA LYS A 158 -11.97 -14.77 19.07
C LYS A 158 -13.33 -14.86 18.41
N HIS A 159 -13.82 -13.75 17.85
CA HIS A 159 -15.14 -13.68 17.24
C HIS A 159 -15.02 -13.84 15.71
N LYS A 160 -15.06 -15.09 15.25
CA LYS A 160 -14.98 -15.43 13.83
C LYS A 160 -16.33 -15.28 13.14
N TYR A 161 -16.29 -14.83 11.89
CA TYR A 161 -17.44 -14.83 11.00
C TYR A 161 -16.99 -15.28 9.60
N ASN A 162 -17.91 -15.85 8.83
CA ASN A 162 -17.62 -16.34 7.48
C ASN A 162 -18.80 -15.99 6.56
N ILE A 163 -18.74 -14.80 5.96
CA ILE A 163 -19.74 -14.37 4.97
C ILE A 163 -19.29 -14.79 3.57
N VAL A 164 -18.05 -14.45 3.20
CA VAL A 164 -17.41 -14.88 1.93
C VAL A 164 -16.13 -15.67 2.21
N THR A 165 -15.31 -15.17 3.13
CA THR A 165 -14.12 -15.87 3.64
C THR A 165 -14.08 -15.73 5.15
N GLU A 166 -13.46 -16.70 5.85
CA GLU A 166 -13.31 -16.63 7.30
C GLU A 166 -12.47 -15.41 7.71
N LYS A 167 -13.08 -14.54 8.52
CA LYS A 167 -12.49 -13.33 9.11
C LYS A 167 -12.86 -13.25 10.60
N SER A 168 -12.39 -12.22 11.29
CA SER A 168 -12.75 -11.98 12.69
C SER A 168 -13.08 -10.52 12.94
N ILE A 169 -13.96 -10.27 13.92
CA ILE A 169 -14.36 -8.92 14.32
C ILE A 169 -13.11 -8.10 14.72
N GLU A 170 -12.18 -8.71 15.45
CA GLU A 170 -10.92 -8.09 15.87
C GLU A 170 -10.03 -7.73 14.68
N GLY A 171 -10.03 -8.56 13.62
CA GLY A 171 -9.34 -8.26 12.37
C GLY A 171 -9.95 -7.04 11.67
N SER A 172 -11.28 -6.98 11.55
CA SER A 172 -11.97 -5.83 10.93
C SER A 172 -11.86 -4.54 11.78
N LEU A 173 -11.83 -4.65 13.11
CA LEU A 173 -11.54 -3.51 13.99
C LEU A 173 -10.10 -3.03 13.82
N ALA A 174 -9.13 -3.95 13.68
CA ALA A 174 -7.76 -3.58 13.35
C ALA A 174 -7.68 -2.91 11.97
N PHE A 175 -8.37 -3.43 10.96
CA PHE A 175 -8.47 -2.78 9.65
C PHE A 175 -8.93 -1.32 9.79
N LEU A 176 -10.04 -1.09 10.50
CA LEU A 176 -10.62 0.23 10.71
C LEU A 176 -9.64 1.17 11.43
N ILE A 177 -9.12 0.75 12.59
CA ILE A 177 -8.27 1.60 13.44
C ILE A 177 -6.94 1.92 12.74
N PHE A 178 -6.24 0.91 12.25
CA PHE A 178 -4.93 1.12 11.62
C PHE A 178 -5.04 1.75 10.23
N GLY A 179 -6.16 1.52 9.54
CA GLY A 179 -6.48 2.19 8.30
C GLY A 179 -6.74 3.69 8.51
N ILE A 180 -7.55 4.07 9.51
CA ILE A 180 -7.77 5.47 9.90
C ILE A 180 -6.44 6.11 10.29
N PHE A 181 -5.64 5.44 11.12
CA PHE A 181 -4.33 5.93 11.55
C PHE A 181 -3.40 6.16 10.36
N GLY A 182 -3.25 5.17 9.46
CA GLY A 182 -2.40 5.29 8.27
C GLY A 182 -2.86 6.42 7.35
N ALA A 183 -4.17 6.51 7.08
CA ALA A 183 -4.75 7.56 6.27
C ALA A 183 -4.52 8.95 6.89
N ALA A 184 -4.75 9.10 8.20
CA ALA A 184 -4.54 10.36 8.91
C ALA A 184 -3.06 10.79 8.87
N VAL A 185 -2.13 9.85 9.06
CA VAL A 185 -0.68 10.11 8.94
C VAL A 185 -0.34 10.60 7.53
N PHE A 186 -0.85 9.95 6.48
CA PHE A 186 -0.59 10.38 5.10
C PHE A 186 -1.17 11.75 4.78
N HIS A 187 -2.39 12.04 5.24
CA HIS A 187 -2.99 13.37 5.14
C HIS A 187 -2.12 14.43 5.86
N LEU A 188 -1.75 14.19 7.12
CA LEU A 188 -0.94 15.15 7.88
C LEU A 188 0.43 15.41 7.25
N ILE A 189 1.07 14.39 6.68
CA ILE A 189 2.38 14.53 6.03
C ILE A 189 2.27 15.30 4.70
N LEU A 190 1.25 15.03 3.88
CA LEU A 190 1.17 15.56 2.52
C LEU A 190 0.31 16.82 2.39
N SER A 191 -0.89 16.85 2.97
CA SER A 191 -1.78 18.01 2.91
C SER A 191 -1.68 18.92 4.13
N GLY A 192 -1.19 18.41 5.28
CA GLY A 192 -1.20 19.13 6.55
C GLY A 192 -2.58 19.21 7.22
N GLU A 193 -3.62 18.78 6.51
CA GLU A 193 -5.01 18.75 6.97
C GLU A 193 -5.61 17.38 6.69
N VAL A 194 -6.45 16.90 7.61
CA VAL A 194 -7.15 15.62 7.48
C VAL A 194 -8.61 15.87 7.12
N GLU A 195 -9.07 15.35 5.98
CA GLU A 195 -10.50 15.35 5.61
C GLU A 195 -11.28 14.34 6.45
N ILE A 196 -11.45 14.65 7.74
CA ILE A 196 -11.94 13.69 8.75
C ILE A 196 -13.27 13.06 8.38
N THR A 197 -14.21 13.84 7.83
CA THR A 197 -15.53 13.35 7.45
C THR A 197 -15.44 12.29 6.34
N LYS A 198 -14.70 12.59 5.25
CA LYS A 198 -14.55 11.65 4.13
C LYS A 198 -13.71 10.45 4.52
N LEU A 199 -12.65 10.65 5.29
CA LEU A 199 -11.81 9.58 5.82
C LEU A 199 -12.64 8.61 6.67
N MET A 200 -13.41 9.11 7.64
CA MET A 200 -14.22 8.27 8.53
C MET A 200 -15.30 7.50 7.76
N LEU A 201 -15.98 8.17 6.82
CA LEU A 201 -16.97 7.53 5.95
C LEU A 201 -16.35 6.41 5.11
N CYS A 202 -15.23 6.69 4.43
CA CYS A 202 -14.50 5.70 3.64
C CYS A 202 -14.02 4.55 4.50
N ALA A 203 -13.49 4.81 5.70
CA ALA A 203 -12.96 3.77 6.58
C ALA A 203 -14.06 2.81 7.06
N VAL A 204 -15.22 3.32 7.45
CA VAL A 204 -16.37 2.49 7.85
C VAL A 204 -16.86 1.65 6.69
N VAL A 205 -17.10 2.25 5.52
CA VAL A 205 -17.63 1.51 4.36
C VAL A 205 -16.60 0.52 3.83
N ALA A 206 -15.33 0.90 3.74
CA ALA A 206 -14.24 0.00 3.34
C ALA A 206 -14.06 -1.16 4.31
N THR A 207 -14.31 -0.98 5.61
CA THR A 207 -14.29 -2.09 6.59
C THR A 207 -15.41 -3.10 6.29
N ILE A 208 -16.60 -2.63 5.91
CA ILE A 208 -17.71 -3.50 5.51
C ILE A 208 -17.36 -4.22 4.19
N VAL A 209 -16.83 -3.48 3.21
CA VAL A 209 -16.41 -4.05 1.92
C VAL A 209 -15.29 -5.06 2.10
N GLU A 210 -14.31 -4.79 2.96
CA GLU A 210 -13.27 -5.74 3.36
C GLU A 210 -13.93 -6.99 3.94
N ALA A 211 -14.81 -6.86 4.94
CA ALA A 211 -15.48 -8.00 5.57
C ALA A 211 -16.25 -8.89 4.58
N LEU A 212 -16.79 -8.30 3.50
CA LEU A 212 -17.59 -8.96 2.46
C LEU A 212 -16.79 -9.37 1.21
N SER A 213 -15.50 -9.05 1.14
CA SER A 213 -14.69 -9.29 -0.06
C SER A 213 -14.09 -10.70 -0.11
N PRO A 214 -13.99 -11.31 -1.31
CA PRO A 214 -13.11 -12.44 -1.53
C PRO A 214 -11.64 -12.07 -1.30
N LYS A 215 -10.82 -13.04 -0.88
CA LYS A 215 -9.37 -12.86 -0.72
C LYS A 215 -8.75 -12.24 -1.97
N ASP A 216 -7.82 -11.32 -1.75
CA ASP A 216 -7.01 -10.63 -2.77
C ASP A 216 -7.80 -9.60 -3.61
N ILE A 217 -9.12 -9.77 -3.80
CA ILE A 217 -9.98 -8.82 -4.55
C ILE A 217 -10.24 -7.54 -3.73
N ASP A 218 -10.17 -7.63 -2.41
CA ASP A 218 -10.11 -6.49 -1.47
C ASP A 218 -9.14 -5.39 -1.92
N ASN A 219 -7.99 -5.76 -2.50
CA ASN A 219 -7.00 -4.81 -2.99
C ASN A 219 -7.56 -3.80 -3.99
N PHE A 220 -8.54 -4.18 -4.81
CA PHE A 220 -9.23 -3.24 -5.70
C PHE A 220 -10.48 -2.63 -5.07
N LEU A 221 -11.26 -3.42 -4.32
CA LEU A 221 -12.53 -2.95 -3.78
C LEU A 221 -12.37 -1.84 -2.74
N ILE A 222 -11.32 -1.88 -1.92
CA ILE A 222 -11.04 -0.85 -0.90
C ILE A 222 -10.76 0.52 -1.57
N PRO A 223 -9.81 0.67 -2.51
CA PRO A 223 -9.62 1.92 -3.23
C PRO A 223 -10.84 2.37 -4.03
N ILE A 224 -11.54 1.44 -4.71
CA ILE A 224 -12.76 1.78 -5.47
C ILE A 224 -13.83 2.36 -4.54
N THR A 225 -13.99 1.81 -3.34
CA THR A 225 -14.88 2.35 -2.32
C THR A 225 -14.48 3.78 -1.98
N CYS A 226 -13.20 4.03 -1.70
CA CYS A 226 -12.73 5.40 -1.42
C CYS A 226 -13.03 6.35 -2.58
N LEU A 227 -12.76 5.93 -3.82
CA LEU A 227 -13.02 6.73 -5.02
C LEU A 227 -14.49 7.13 -5.15
N ILE A 228 -15.42 6.19 -4.96
CA ILE A 228 -16.85 6.46 -5.03
C ILE A 228 -17.25 7.50 -3.97
N PHE A 229 -16.83 7.31 -2.72
CA PHE A 229 -17.26 8.17 -1.62
C PHE A 229 -16.60 9.56 -1.64
N TYR A 230 -15.37 9.68 -2.16
CA TYR A 230 -14.72 10.97 -2.37
C TYR A 230 -15.30 11.78 -3.53
N GLN A 231 -16.05 11.15 -4.45
CA GLN A 231 -16.76 11.85 -5.54
C GLN A 231 -18.17 12.30 -5.13
N LEU A 232 -18.78 11.62 -4.15
CA LEU A 232 -20.15 11.90 -3.70
C LEU A 232 -20.23 12.96 -2.59
N TYR A 233 -19.11 13.23 -1.89
CA TYR A 233 -18.99 14.15 -0.76
C TYR A 233 -17.69 14.95 -0.89
#